data_AF-A0A0A9XGB9-F1
#
_entry.id   AF-A0A0A9XGB9-F1
#
_cell.length_a   1.000
_cell.length_b   1.000
_cell.length_c   1.000
_cell.angle_alpha   90.00
_cell.angle_beta   90.00
_cell.angle_gamma   90.00
#
_symmetry.space_group_name_H-M   'P 1'
#
loop_
_entity.id
_entity.type
_entity.pdbx_description
1 polymer ?
#
loop_
_entity_poly.entity_id
_entity_poly.type
_entity_poly.pdbx_seq_one_letter_code
_entity_poly.pdbx_strand_id
1 'polypeptide(L)'
;MDNNYYQLSGVSGAQYPAYSQPDPLERELITSYDEAMKKGFDALKKMSINELRALNENPDRLSSFLKESFVAQPMVATMINCREKVKNEADANLKFGPDLDEARQNVQQKYEELQELQSSYKDGNKVYLQLCQKFNPQNIAQGLLDSVGKIDEESEKIAETFLSGEKDLDGFLDEYIRHRTLSHAQKTKHEKLTNQLEKLHQANYFQS
;
A
#
# COMPACT_ATOMS: atom_id res chain seq x y z
N MET A 1 1.57 -30.07 -4.98
CA MET A 1 0.43 -29.25 -5.46
C MET A 1 0.27 -28.15 -4.44
N ASP A 2 0.70 -26.97 -4.85
CA ASP A 2 1.12 -25.87 -4.00
C ASP A 2 -0.06 -25.17 -3.34
N ASN A 3 -0.06 -25.15 -2.01
CA ASN A 3 -1.03 -24.43 -1.20
C ASN A 3 -0.51 -23.00 -1.01
N ASN A 4 -0.65 -22.18 -2.05
CA ASN A 4 -0.27 -20.78 -2.03
C ASN A 4 -1.41 -19.95 -1.41
N TYR A 5 -1.52 -20.00 -0.08
CA TYR A 5 -2.33 -19.06 0.68
C TYR A 5 -1.69 -17.68 0.55
N TYR A 6 -2.34 -16.81 -0.22
CA TYR A 6 -1.99 -15.41 -0.40
C TYR A 6 -1.52 -14.77 0.91
N GLN A 7 -0.23 -14.43 0.96
CA GLN A 7 0.28 -13.42 1.88
C GLN A 7 -0.33 -12.07 1.49
N LEU A 8 -1.50 -11.76 2.05
CA LEU A 8 -1.97 -10.38 2.18
C LEU A 8 -1.37 -9.79 3.45
N SER A 9 -0.10 -9.39 3.37
CA SER A 9 0.54 -8.55 4.38
C SER A 9 -0.11 -7.17 4.36
N GLY A 10 -1.16 -7.00 5.16
CA GLY A 10 -1.86 -5.72 5.27
C GLY A 10 -3.06 -5.68 6.22
N VAL A 11 -3.64 -6.83 6.61
CA VAL A 11 -4.76 -6.86 7.56
C VAL A 11 -4.30 -7.40 8.92
N SER A 12 -3.35 -6.69 9.53
CA SER A 12 -3.00 -6.92 10.93
C SER A 12 -4.10 -6.28 11.81
N GLY A 13 -5.22 -6.97 12.02
CA GLY A 13 -6.28 -6.46 12.89
C GLY A 13 -7.61 -7.19 12.93
N ALA A 14 -7.89 -8.16 12.06
CA ALA A 14 -9.09 -8.99 12.22
C ALA A 14 -8.78 -10.17 13.15
N GLN A 15 -8.65 -9.88 14.45
CA GLN A 15 -8.76 -10.92 15.47
C GLN A 15 -10.20 -11.45 15.41
N TYR A 16 -10.43 -12.54 14.68
CA TYR A 16 -11.72 -13.22 14.76
C TYR A 16 -11.98 -13.55 16.24
N PRO A 17 -13.15 -13.18 16.80
CA PRO A 17 -13.41 -13.42 18.21
C PRO A 17 -13.28 -14.91 18.50
N ALA A 18 -12.59 -15.27 19.58
CA ALA A 18 -12.50 -16.65 20.03
C ALA A 18 -13.93 -17.15 20.30
N TYR A 19 -14.40 -18.12 19.50
CA TYR A 19 -15.66 -18.82 19.69
C TYR A 19 -15.57 -19.71 20.95
N SER A 20 -15.54 -19.11 22.14
CA SER A 20 -15.67 -19.82 23.43
C SER A 20 -17.09 -19.79 23.97
N GLN A 21 -18.02 -19.22 23.21
CA GLN A 21 -19.40 -18.98 23.58
C GLN A 21 -20.30 -19.47 22.43
N PRO A 22 -21.31 -20.32 22.70
CA PRO A 22 -22.18 -20.84 21.65
C PRO A 22 -22.84 -19.69 20.90
N ASP A 23 -22.98 -19.87 19.58
CA ASP A 23 -23.59 -18.90 18.65
C ASP A 23 -24.96 -18.43 19.20
N PRO A 24 -25.33 -17.13 19.09
CA PRO A 24 -26.65 -16.65 19.47
C PRO A 24 -27.83 -17.54 19.01
N LEU A 25 -27.76 -18.09 17.80
CA LEU A 25 -28.76 -19.00 17.26
C LEU A 25 -28.70 -20.39 17.92
N GLU A 26 -27.51 -20.86 18.23
CA GLU A 26 -27.28 -22.11 18.96
C GLU A 26 -27.83 -22.00 20.40
N ARG A 27 -27.70 -20.84 21.04
CA ARG A 27 -28.29 -20.56 22.37
C ARG A 27 -29.81 -20.52 22.35
N GLU A 28 -30.40 -19.94 21.30
CA GLU A 28 -31.85 -19.89 21.11
C GLU A 28 -32.41 -21.32 21.01
N LEU A 29 -31.72 -22.21 20.30
CA LEU A 29 -32.07 -23.63 20.18
C LEU A 29 -31.93 -24.38 21.50
N ILE A 30 -30.81 -24.22 22.21
CA ILE A 30 -30.57 -24.86 23.51
C ILE A 30 -31.63 -24.42 24.53
N THR A 31 -31.92 -23.11 24.59
CA THR A 31 -32.92 -22.55 25.50
C THR A 31 -34.32 -23.08 25.17
N SER A 32 -34.67 -23.13 23.89
CA SER A 32 -35.96 -23.67 23.42
C SER A 32 -36.11 -25.16 23.77
N TYR A 33 -35.04 -25.94 23.67
CA TYR A 33 -35.02 -27.35 24.07
C TYR A 33 -35.23 -27.52 25.59
N ASP A 34 -34.51 -26.75 26.41
CA ASP A 34 -34.61 -26.84 27.87
C ASP A 34 -36.02 -26.46 28.36
N GLU A 35 -36.63 -25.43 27.77
CA GLU A 35 -38.00 -25.02 28.06
C GLU A 35 -39.04 -26.06 27.64
N ALA A 36 -38.85 -26.66 26.46
CA ALA A 36 -39.69 -27.72 25.94
C ALA A 36 -39.65 -28.95 26.86
N MET A 37 -38.45 -29.39 27.24
CA MET A 37 -38.24 -30.51 28.16
C MET A 37 -38.83 -30.25 29.54
N LYS A 38 -38.69 -29.04 30.08
CA LYS A 38 -39.26 -28.66 31.38
C LYS A 38 -40.79 -28.75 31.38
N LYS A 39 -41.44 -28.20 30.34
CA LYS A 39 -42.89 -28.36 30.14
C LYS A 39 -43.26 -29.85 30.04
N GLY A 40 -42.35 -30.66 29.47
CA GLY A 40 -42.40 -32.12 29.28
C GLY A 40 -42.73 -32.82 30.57
N PHE A 41 -41.81 -32.61 31.50
CA PHE A 41 -41.88 -33.15 32.84
C PHE A 41 -43.05 -32.57 33.65
N ASP A 42 -43.39 -31.29 33.49
CA ASP A 42 -44.50 -30.68 34.22
C ASP A 42 -45.87 -31.22 33.79
N ALA A 43 -46.03 -31.62 32.52
CA ALA A 43 -47.23 -32.29 32.05
C ALA A 43 -47.34 -33.71 32.61
N LEU A 44 -46.24 -34.48 32.60
CA LEU A 44 -46.19 -35.83 33.18
C LEU A 44 -46.52 -35.82 34.68
N LYS A 45 -46.02 -34.82 35.44
CA LYS A 45 -46.32 -34.67 36.87
C LYS A 45 -47.80 -34.47 37.19
N LYS A 46 -48.60 -33.99 36.23
CA LYS A 46 -50.05 -33.73 36.42
C LYS A 46 -50.93 -34.93 36.09
N MET A 47 -50.36 -35.99 35.50
CA MET A 47 -51.11 -37.19 35.13
C MET A 47 -51.24 -38.15 36.31
N SER A 48 -52.33 -38.92 36.36
CA SER A 48 -52.55 -39.94 37.37
C SER A 48 -51.65 -41.17 37.15
N ILE A 49 -51.46 -41.97 38.20
CA ILE A 49 -50.62 -43.19 38.16
C ILE A 49 -51.12 -44.18 37.10
N ASN A 50 -52.45 -44.28 36.90
CA ASN A 50 -53.03 -45.16 35.89
C ASN A 50 -52.77 -44.67 34.46
N GLU A 51 -52.80 -43.36 34.24
CA GLU A 51 -52.48 -42.75 32.94
C GLU A 51 -50.99 -42.86 32.63
N LEU A 52 -50.12 -42.63 33.62
CA LEU A 52 -48.67 -42.81 33.49
C LEU A 52 -48.30 -44.27 33.20
N ARG A 53 -48.96 -45.23 33.86
CA ARG A 53 -48.78 -46.66 33.58
C ARG A 53 -49.24 -47.00 32.16
N ALA A 54 -50.41 -46.51 31.74
CA ALA A 54 -50.93 -46.71 30.39
C ALA A 54 -50.07 -46.04 29.30
N LEU A 55 -49.38 -44.95 29.63
CA LEU A 55 -48.43 -44.27 28.75
C LEU A 55 -47.09 -45.04 28.66
N ASN A 56 -46.62 -45.60 29.78
CA ASN A 56 -45.39 -46.40 29.83
C ASN A 56 -45.53 -47.78 29.18
N GLU A 57 -46.72 -48.39 29.26
CA GLU A 57 -47.01 -49.71 28.69
C GLU A 57 -47.26 -49.67 27.18
N ASN A 58 -47.53 -48.49 26.59
CA ASN A 58 -47.82 -48.34 25.17
C ASN A 58 -46.87 -47.32 24.50
N PRO A 59 -45.89 -47.78 23.70
CA PRO A 59 -44.91 -46.91 23.05
C PRO A 59 -45.53 -45.97 22.01
N ASP A 60 -46.63 -46.35 21.37
CA ASP A 60 -47.33 -45.49 20.40
C ASP A 60 -48.04 -44.34 21.12
N ARG A 61 -48.62 -44.60 22.30
CA ARG A 61 -49.20 -43.52 23.14
C ARG A 61 -48.12 -42.58 23.65
N LEU A 62 -46.96 -43.10 24.04
CA LEU A 62 -45.81 -42.27 24.41
C LEU A 62 -45.30 -41.45 23.22
N SER A 63 -45.25 -42.04 22.02
CA SER A 63 -44.84 -41.32 20.79
C SER A 63 -45.83 -40.23 20.41
N SER A 64 -47.13 -40.52 20.43
CA SER A 64 -48.18 -39.53 20.21
C SER A 64 -48.16 -38.45 21.27
N PHE A 65 -47.96 -38.81 22.54
CA PHE A 65 -47.73 -37.84 23.61
C PHE A 65 -46.51 -36.99 23.29
N LEU A 66 -45.34 -37.53 23.00
CA LEU A 66 -44.15 -36.70 22.68
C LEU A 66 -44.32 -35.82 21.43
N LYS A 67 -45.12 -36.24 20.45
CA LYS A 67 -45.46 -35.46 19.25
C LYS A 67 -46.48 -34.35 19.51
N GLU A 68 -47.49 -34.61 20.33
CA GLU A 68 -48.61 -33.70 20.63
C GLU A 68 -48.33 -32.80 21.85
N SER A 69 -47.58 -33.33 22.81
CA SER A 69 -47.25 -32.77 24.13
C SER A 69 -46.07 -31.79 24.02
N PHE A 70 -46.18 -30.77 23.17
CA PHE A 70 -45.41 -29.51 23.27
C PHE A 70 -43.87 -29.56 23.26
N VAL A 71 -43.19 -30.72 23.22
CA VAL A 71 -41.71 -30.79 23.23
C VAL A 71 -41.15 -30.66 21.81
N ALA A 72 -41.71 -31.42 20.86
CA ALA A 72 -41.18 -31.48 19.50
C ALA A 72 -41.62 -30.27 18.63
N GLN A 73 -42.84 -29.77 18.79
CA GLN A 73 -43.42 -28.73 17.92
C GLN A 73 -42.72 -27.36 18.05
N PRO A 74 -42.55 -26.78 19.26
CA PRO A 74 -41.82 -25.50 19.42
C PRO A 74 -40.35 -25.62 19.04
N MET A 75 -39.70 -26.75 19.38
CA MET A 75 -38.30 -27.01 19.02
C MET A 75 -38.10 -27.04 17.50
N VAL A 76 -38.98 -27.75 16.77
CA VAL A 76 -38.95 -27.80 15.31
C VAL A 76 -39.21 -26.42 14.70
N ALA A 77 -40.13 -25.64 15.26
CA ALA A 77 -40.38 -24.26 14.82
C ALA A 77 -39.14 -23.36 15.02
N THR A 78 -38.48 -23.43 16.18
CA THR A 78 -37.23 -22.70 16.44
C THR A 78 -36.11 -23.13 15.50
N MET A 79 -35.97 -24.43 15.21
CA MET A 79 -34.99 -24.96 14.24
C MET A 79 -35.23 -24.43 12.82
N ILE A 80 -36.49 -24.40 12.37
CA ILE A 80 -36.84 -23.85 11.05
C ILE A 80 -36.51 -22.36 11.00
N ASN A 81 -36.92 -21.60 12.02
CA ASN A 81 -36.64 -20.17 12.12
C ASN A 81 -35.13 -19.88 12.13
N CYS A 82 -34.34 -20.63 12.91
CA CYS A 82 -32.88 -20.48 12.92
C CYS A 82 -32.26 -20.81 11.56
N ARG A 83 -32.73 -21.86 10.88
CA ARG A 83 -32.28 -22.18 9.52
C ARG A 83 -32.59 -21.07 8.53
N GLU A 84 -33.78 -20.48 8.61
CA GLU A 84 -34.16 -19.35 7.78
C GLU A 84 -33.29 -18.12 8.06
N LYS A 85 -33.02 -17.81 9.33
CA LYS A 85 -32.10 -16.73 9.73
C LYS A 85 -30.70 -16.94 9.15
N VAL A 86 -30.09 -18.12 9.36
CA VAL A 86 -28.76 -18.45 8.81
C VAL A 86 -28.74 -18.33 7.29
N LYS A 87 -29.78 -18.84 6.62
CA LYS A 87 -29.88 -18.76 5.16
C LYS A 87 -29.97 -17.31 4.69
N ASN A 88 -30.84 -16.51 5.29
CA ASN A 88 -31.01 -15.10 4.92
C ASN A 88 -29.72 -14.30 5.15
N GLU A 89 -29.01 -14.56 6.24
CA GLU A 89 -27.71 -13.93 6.53
C GLU A 89 -26.63 -14.38 5.55
N ALA A 90 -26.57 -15.66 5.20
CA ALA A 90 -25.64 -16.17 4.19
C ALA A 90 -25.93 -15.55 2.81
N ASP A 91 -27.20 -15.47 2.42
CA ASP A 91 -27.63 -14.85 1.15
C ASP A 91 -27.34 -13.35 1.14
N ALA A 92 -27.50 -12.65 2.27
CA ALA A 92 -27.12 -11.25 2.40
C ALA A 92 -25.60 -11.06 2.29
N ASN A 93 -24.81 -11.93 2.95
CA ASN A 93 -23.35 -11.89 2.89
C ASN A 93 -22.82 -12.14 1.47
N LEU A 94 -23.43 -13.06 0.73
CA LEU A 94 -23.06 -13.34 -0.66
C LEU A 94 -23.27 -12.13 -1.59
N LYS A 95 -24.25 -11.27 -1.29
CA LYS A 95 -24.50 -10.05 -2.09
C LYS A 95 -23.39 -9.02 -1.94
N PHE A 96 -22.64 -9.01 -0.85
CA PHE A 96 -21.52 -8.08 -0.66
C PHE A 96 -20.25 -8.53 -1.39
N GLY A 97 -20.15 -9.80 -1.80
CA GLY A 97 -19.03 -10.34 -2.57
C GLY A 97 -18.65 -9.50 -3.79
N PRO A 98 -19.56 -9.23 -4.75
CA PRO A 98 -19.24 -8.45 -5.95
C PRO A 98 -18.78 -7.03 -5.64
N ASP A 99 -19.43 -6.32 -4.71
CA ASP A 99 -19.07 -4.95 -4.35
C ASP A 99 -17.68 -4.89 -3.68
N LEU A 100 -17.36 -5.89 -2.85
CA LEU A 100 -16.03 -6.01 -2.23
C LEU A 100 -14.95 -6.34 -3.26
N ASP A 101 -15.24 -7.21 -4.22
CA ASP A 101 -14.31 -7.54 -5.30
C ASP A 101 -14.09 -6.34 -6.22
N GLU A 102 -15.13 -5.58 -6.55
CA GLU A 102 -15.02 -4.33 -7.31
C GLU A 102 -14.19 -3.29 -6.56
N ALA A 103 -14.48 -3.06 -5.27
CA ALA A 103 -13.72 -2.12 -4.44
C ALA A 103 -12.24 -2.54 -4.36
N ARG A 104 -11.97 -3.84 -4.20
CA ARG A 104 -10.60 -4.38 -4.17
C ARG A 104 -9.88 -4.17 -5.50
N GLN A 105 -10.55 -4.41 -6.62
CA GLN A 105 -9.99 -4.16 -7.95
C GLN A 105 -9.70 -2.68 -8.17
N ASN A 106 -10.62 -1.79 -7.78
CA ASN A 106 -10.42 -0.35 -7.87
C ASN A 106 -9.23 0.14 -7.05
N VAL A 107 -9.07 -0.37 -5.82
CA VAL A 107 -7.90 -0.06 -4.97
C VAL A 107 -6.61 -0.55 -5.63
N GLN A 108 -6.62 -1.77 -6.17
CA GLN A 108 -5.46 -2.34 -6.85
C GLN A 108 -5.05 -1.49 -8.07
N GLN A 109 -6.01 -1.13 -8.93
CA GLN A 109 -5.77 -0.27 -10.10
C GLN A 109 -5.21 1.11 -9.68
N LYS A 110 -5.81 1.76 -8.68
CA LYS A 110 -5.33 3.06 -8.20
C LYS A 110 -3.95 2.98 -7.59
N TYR A 111 -3.62 1.87 -6.93
CA TYR A 111 -2.28 1.64 -6.42
C TYR A 111 -1.26 1.47 -7.55
N GLU A 112 -1.60 0.72 -8.59
CA GLU A 112 -0.76 0.56 -9.79
C GLU A 112 -0.51 1.90 -10.50
N GLU A 113 -1.57 2.68 -10.77
CA GLU A 113 -1.46 4.05 -11.31
C GLU A 113 -0.53 4.93 -10.47
N LEU A 114 -0.65 4.87 -9.14
CA LEU A 114 0.19 5.62 -8.23
C LEU A 114 1.67 5.19 -8.32
N GLN A 115 1.94 3.90 -8.43
CA GLN A 115 3.31 3.37 -8.59
C GLN A 115 3.93 3.85 -9.89
N GLU A 116 3.19 3.80 -11.01
CA GLU A 116 3.64 4.30 -12.31
C GLU A 116 3.95 5.80 -12.26
N LEU A 117 3.02 6.59 -11.70
CA LEU A 117 3.22 8.04 -11.55
C LEU A 117 4.40 8.36 -10.64
N GLN A 118 4.58 7.62 -9.55
CA GLN A 118 5.74 7.79 -8.67
C GLN A 118 7.04 7.48 -9.39
N SER A 119 7.08 6.42 -10.23
CA SER A 119 8.27 6.10 -11.03
C SER A 119 8.57 7.22 -12.03
N SER A 120 7.57 7.65 -12.80
CA SER A 120 7.72 8.74 -13.77
C SER A 120 8.19 10.03 -13.10
N TYR A 121 7.66 10.35 -11.91
CA TYR A 121 8.08 11.51 -11.15
C TYR A 121 9.55 11.39 -10.69
N LYS A 122 9.96 10.22 -10.17
CA LYS A 122 11.35 9.98 -9.75
C LYS A 122 12.32 10.16 -10.92
N ASP A 123 11.97 9.65 -12.10
CA ASP A 123 12.78 9.78 -13.30
C ASP A 123 12.89 11.25 -13.75
N GLY A 124 11.76 11.96 -13.80
CA GLY A 124 11.75 13.39 -14.11
C GLY A 124 12.54 14.22 -13.09
N ASN A 125 12.39 13.92 -11.80
CA ASN A 125 13.11 14.60 -10.74
C ASN A 125 14.62 14.34 -10.79
N LYS A 126 15.05 13.13 -11.18
CA LYS A 126 16.47 12.83 -11.39
C LYS A 126 17.06 13.71 -12.48
N VAL A 127 16.38 13.84 -13.62
CA VAL A 127 16.82 14.71 -14.72
C VAL A 127 16.82 16.18 -14.27
N TYR A 128 15.77 16.61 -13.56
CA TYR A 128 15.69 17.95 -13.00
C TYR A 128 16.88 18.27 -12.09
N LEU A 129 17.20 17.39 -11.13
CA LEU A 129 18.33 17.58 -10.22
C LEU A 129 19.68 17.60 -10.96
N GLN A 130 19.86 16.76 -11.97
CA GLN A 130 21.04 16.79 -12.82
C GLN A 130 21.19 18.13 -13.55
N LEU A 131 20.09 18.67 -14.09
CA LEU A 131 20.08 19.97 -14.75
C LEU A 131 20.33 21.09 -13.75
N CYS A 132 19.71 21.06 -12.57
CA CYS A 132 19.96 22.03 -11.49
C CYS A 132 21.42 22.04 -11.07
N GLN A 133 22.06 20.88 -10.94
CA GLN A 133 23.49 20.80 -10.64
C GLN A 133 24.32 21.35 -11.82
N LYS A 134 24.07 20.88 -13.05
CA LYS A 134 24.85 21.30 -14.23
C LYS A 134 24.76 22.81 -14.49
N PHE A 135 23.58 23.39 -14.32
CA PHE A 135 23.31 24.80 -14.58
C PHE A 135 23.29 25.65 -13.31
N ASN A 136 23.74 25.10 -12.18
CA ASN A 136 24.00 25.88 -10.99
C ASN A 136 25.06 26.95 -11.33
N PRO A 137 24.84 28.25 -11.06
CA PRO A 137 25.79 29.30 -11.39
C PRO A 137 27.19 29.11 -10.82
N GLN A 138 27.32 28.55 -9.60
CA GLN A 138 28.61 28.21 -9.00
C GLN A 138 29.31 27.08 -9.78
N ASN A 139 28.57 26.05 -10.21
CA ASN A 139 29.13 24.96 -11.01
C ASN A 139 29.55 25.44 -12.42
N ILE A 140 28.79 26.37 -13.02
CA ILE A 140 29.18 27.01 -14.28
C ILE A 140 30.48 27.81 -14.08
N ALA A 141 30.58 28.59 -13.00
CA ALA A 141 31.80 29.35 -12.69
C ALA A 141 33.01 28.42 -12.52
N GLN A 142 32.86 27.31 -11.78
CA GLN A 142 33.91 26.32 -11.63
C GLN A 142 34.30 25.68 -12.96
N GLY A 143 33.32 25.29 -13.79
CA GLY A 143 33.59 24.71 -15.11
C GLY A 143 34.34 25.66 -16.05
N LEU A 144 34.10 26.97 -15.97
CA LEU A 144 34.90 27.98 -16.69
C LEU A 144 36.36 27.99 -16.20
N LEU A 145 36.59 27.89 -14.89
CA LEU A 145 37.94 27.86 -14.33
C LEU A 145 38.70 26.59 -14.73
N ASP A 146 38.03 25.43 -14.70
CA ASP A 146 38.61 24.16 -15.14
C ASP A 146 38.96 24.19 -16.64
N SER A 147 38.08 24.79 -17.45
CA SER A 147 38.30 24.98 -18.89
C SER A 147 39.49 25.92 -19.16
N VAL A 148 39.61 27.00 -18.39
CA VAL A 148 40.78 27.89 -18.44
C VAL A 148 42.08 27.12 -18.16
N GLY A 149 42.10 26.27 -17.13
CA GLY A 149 43.28 25.44 -16.81
C GLY A 149 43.68 24.56 -17.99
N LYS A 150 42.71 23.88 -18.62
CA LYS A 150 42.95 23.05 -19.81
C LYS A 150 43.49 23.85 -20.99
N ILE A 151 42.92 25.03 -21.26
CA ILE A 151 43.37 25.90 -22.35
C ILE A 151 44.79 26.40 -22.09
N ASP A 152 45.11 26.77 -20.84
CA ASP A 152 46.44 27.22 -20.47
C ASP A 152 47.47 26.07 -20.61
N GLU A 153 47.13 24.85 -20.19
CA GLU A 153 47.96 23.64 -20.43
C GLU A 153 48.15 23.34 -21.92
N GLU A 154 47.10 23.43 -22.74
CA GLU A 154 47.19 23.28 -24.18
C GLU A 154 48.08 24.35 -24.81
N SER A 155 47.96 25.61 -24.36
CA SER A 155 48.82 26.70 -24.85
C SER A 155 50.30 26.50 -24.51
N GLU A 156 50.59 25.89 -23.36
CA GLU A 156 51.96 25.56 -22.96
C GLU A 156 52.54 24.47 -23.87
N LYS A 157 51.76 23.42 -24.18
CA LYS A 157 52.18 22.38 -25.15
C LYS A 157 52.48 22.98 -26.52
N ILE A 158 51.68 23.93 -26.99
CA ILE A 158 51.91 24.62 -28.26
C ILE A 158 53.24 25.40 -28.24
N ALA A 159 53.56 26.04 -27.10
CA ALA A 159 54.84 26.72 -26.91
C ALA A 159 56.01 25.73 -26.88
N GLU A 160 55.88 24.60 -26.19
CA GLU A 160 56.89 23.53 -26.16
C GLU A 160 57.19 22.98 -27.56
N THR A 161 56.15 22.69 -28.37
CA THR A 161 56.31 22.20 -29.76
C THR A 161 57.00 23.23 -30.66
N PHE A 162 56.78 24.53 -30.44
CA PHE A 162 57.51 25.58 -31.16
C PHE A 162 58.98 25.62 -30.73
N LEU A 163 59.27 25.52 -29.43
CA LEU A 163 60.63 25.53 -28.89
C LEU A 163 61.45 24.29 -29.28
N SER A 164 60.80 23.15 -29.52
CA SER A 164 61.47 21.94 -30.05
C SER A 164 61.78 22.03 -31.55
N GLY A 165 61.29 23.07 -32.25
CA GLY A 165 61.47 23.25 -33.69
C GLY A 165 60.53 22.42 -34.55
N GLU A 166 59.54 21.75 -33.94
CA GLU A 166 58.51 20.95 -34.65
C GLU A 166 57.43 21.82 -35.28
N LYS A 167 57.30 23.08 -34.83
CA LYS A 167 56.35 24.06 -35.35
C LYS A 167 57.06 25.31 -35.86
N ASP A 168 56.57 25.87 -36.97
CA ASP A 168 57.04 27.13 -37.52
C ASP A 168 56.43 28.33 -36.77
N LEU A 169 57.01 29.51 -36.99
CA LEU A 169 56.61 30.72 -36.27
C LEU A 169 55.16 31.13 -36.58
N ASP A 170 54.75 31.08 -37.84
CA ASP A 170 53.41 31.53 -38.24
C ASP A 170 52.34 30.59 -37.67
N GLY A 171 52.56 29.27 -37.73
CA GLY A 171 51.68 28.27 -37.13
C GLY A 171 51.64 28.34 -35.59
N PHE A 172 52.75 28.64 -34.93
CA PHE A 172 52.78 28.90 -33.50
C PHE A 172 51.94 30.12 -33.13
N LEU A 173 52.16 31.25 -33.79
CA LEU A 173 51.49 32.51 -33.47
C LEU A 173 49.98 32.39 -33.62
N ASP A 174 49.49 31.78 -34.70
CA ASP A 174 48.05 31.63 -34.94
C ASP A 174 47.38 30.80 -33.81
N GLU A 175 47.92 29.63 -33.49
CA GLU A 175 47.35 28.76 -32.46
C GLU A 175 47.53 29.30 -31.04
N TYR A 176 48.71 29.82 -30.70
CA TYR A 176 49.02 30.29 -29.36
C TYR A 176 48.20 31.55 -29.01
N ILE A 177 48.12 32.51 -29.94
CA ILE A 177 47.28 33.71 -29.75
C ILE A 177 45.83 33.30 -29.60
N ARG A 178 45.32 32.38 -30.43
CA ARG A 178 43.93 31.87 -30.32
C ARG A 178 43.63 31.28 -28.93
N HIS A 179 44.51 30.42 -28.40
CA HIS A 179 44.31 29.84 -27.06
C HIS A 179 44.44 30.88 -25.96
N ARG A 180 45.43 31.78 -26.02
CA ARG A 180 45.58 32.86 -25.04
C ARG A 180 44.38 33.80 -25.04
N THR A 181 43.89 34.21 -26.20
CA THR A 181 42.67 35.02 -26.31
C THR A 181 41.47 34.31 -25.72
N LEU A 182 41.30 33.01 -25.99
CA LEU A 182 40.20 32.22 -25.42
C LEU A 182 40.31 32.09 -23.89
N SER A 183 41.51 31.80 -23.36
CA SER A 183 41.79 31.74 -21.92
C SER A 183 41.46 33.05 -21.23
N HIS A 184 41.94 34.18 -21.75
CA HIS A 184 41.62 35.51 -21.21
C HIS A 184 40.12 35.80 -21.23
N ALA A 185 39.43 35.51 -22.34
CA ALA A 185 37.99 35.70 -22.44
C ALA A 185 37.22 34.86 -21.40
N GLN A 186 37.64 33.61 -21.17
CA GLN A 186 37.02 32.76 -20.15
C GLN A 186 37.35 33.21 -18.71
N LYS A 187 38.58 33.65 -18.43
CA LYS A 187 38.96 34.25 -17.14
C LYS A 187 38.09 35.47 -16.81
N THR A 188 37.91 36.38 -17.77
CA THR A 188 37.01 37.53 -17.60
C THR A 188 35.56 37.11 -17.36
N LYS A 189 35.05 36.10 -18.08
CA LYS A 189 33.70 35.58 -17.86
C LYS A 189 33.53 34.98 -16.46
N HIS A 190 34.51 34.17 -16.02
CA HIS A 190 34.55 33.61 -14.67
C HIS A 190 34.54 34.71 -13.62
N GLU A 191 35.46 35.67 -13.70
CA GLU A 191 35.55 36.79 -12.75
C GLU A 191 34.24 37.58 -12.68
N LYS A 192 33.63 37.92 -13.81
CA LYS A 192 32.37 38.67 -13.84
C LYS A 192 31.23 37.88 -13.18
N LEU A 193 31.14 36.58 -13.46
CA LEU A 193 30.12 35.72 -12.86
C LEU A 193 30.33 35.57 -11.35
N THR A 194 31.54 35.26 -10.91
CA THR A 194 31.88 35.11 -9.48
C THR A 194 31.58 36.39 -8.70
N ASN A 195 31.99 37.56 -9.22
CA ASN A 195 31.68 38.85 -8.62
C ASN A 195 30.16 39.12 -8.50
N GLN A 196 29.37 38.73 -9.49
CA GLN A 196 27.91 38.88 -9.42
C GLN A 196 27.31 37.96 -8.35
N LEU A 197 27.79 36.71 -8.26
CA LEU A 197 27.33 35.74 -7.27
C LEU A 197 27.65 36.19 -5.84
N GLU A 198 28.85 36.73 -5.60
CA GLU A 198 29.24 37.28 -4.30
C GLU A 198 28.35 38.46 -3.89
N LYS A 199 28.08 39.39 -4.82
CA LYS A 199 27.19 40.52 -4.56
C LYS A 199 25.77 40.09 -4.23
N LEU A 200 25.24 39.10 -4.95
CA LEU A 200 23.92 38.53 -4.67
C LEU A 200 23.88 37.85 -3.31
N HIS A 201 24.93 37.10 -2.96
CA HIS A 201 25.04 36.46 -1.66
C HIS A 201 25.04 37.50 -0.53
N GLN A 202 25.86 38.55 -0.66
CA GLN A 202 25.90 39.68 0.27
C GLN A 202 24.53 40.36 0.38
N ALA A 203 23.86 40.65 -0.73
CA ALA A 203 22.53 41.28 -0.74
C ALA A 203 21.46 40.45 -0.01
N ASN A 204 21.49 39.12 -0.16
CA ASN A 204 20.56 38.23 0.53
C ASN A 204 20.78 38.19 2.05
N TYR A 205 22.02 38.35 2.54
CA TYR A 205 22.30 38.48 3.97
C TYR A 205 21.77 39.79 4.58
N PHE A 206 21.59 40.85 3.79
CA PHE A 206 21.01 42.10 4.26
C PHE A 206 19.47 42.10 4.28
N GLN A 207 18.83 41.07 3.72
CA GLN A 207 17.37 40.96 3.63
C GLN A 207 16.76 39.92 4.59
N SER A 208 17.58 39.11 5.26
CA SER A 208 17.18 38.11 6.27
C SER A 208 17.48 38.62 7.67
#